data_AF-A0A7Y5Q5Y2-F1
#
_entry.id   AF-A0A7Y5Q5Y2-F1
#
_cell.length_a   1.000
_cell.length_b   1.000
_cell.length_c   1.000
_cell.angle_alpha   90.00
_cell.angle_beta   90.00
_cell.angle_gamma   90.00
#
_symmetry.space_group_name_H-M   'P 1'
#
loop_
_entity.id
_entity.type
_entity.pdbx_description
1 polymer ?
#
loop_
_entity_poly.entity_id
_entity_poly.type
_entity_poly.pdbx_seq_one_letter_code
_entity_poly.pdbx_strand_id
1 'polypeptide(L)' 'AYHNVITGFRSPPVVIAYLVALLALGAHLYHGLWSSCQTLGLNHPKYNHLRRPIALAVAALMVLGYASIPVAVMLGLVR' A
#
# COMPACT_ATOMS: atom_id res chain seq x y z
N ALA A 1 11.56 13.75 -13.94
CA ALA A 1 10.74 12.86 -13.09
C ALA A 1 10.79 13.27 -11.61
N TYR A 2 11.97 13.35 -10.98
CA TYR A 2 12.12 13.68 -9.55
C TYR A 2 11.52 15.03 -9.13
N HIS A 3 11.67 16.09 -9.95
CA HIS A 3 11.07 17.40 -9.69
C HIS A 3 9.53 17.35 -9.53
N ASN A 4 8.82 16.56 -10.34
CA ASN A 4 7.37 16.46 -10.26
C ASN A 4 6.89 15.78 -8.98
N VAL A 5 7.67 14.81 -8.46
CA VAL A 5 7.37 14.12 -7.21
C VAL A 5 7.41 15.11 -6.05
N ILE A 6 8.48 15.91 -5.97
CA ILE A 6 8.64 16.89 -4.89
C ILE A 6 7.59 17.99 -5.02
N THR A 7 7.40 18.56 -6.21
CA THR A 7 6.44 19.65 -6.42
C THR A 7 5.00 19.19 -6.16
N GLY A 8 4.65 17.95 -6.56
CA GLY A 8 3.33 17.37 -6.30
C GLY A 8 3.06 17.12 -4.82
N PHE A 9 4.02 16.55 -4.10
CA PHE A 9 3.85 16.23 -2.67
C PHE A 9 4.08 17.39 -1.70
N ARG A 10 4.42 18.59 -2.20
CA ARG A 10 4.36 19.83 -1.41
C ARG A 10 2.93 20.33 -1.17
N SER A 11 1.95 19.90 -1.97
CA SER A 11 0.56 20.31 -1.84
C SER A 11 -0.20 19.39 -0.87
N PRO A 12 -0.66 19.87 0.31
CA PRO A 12 -1.36 19.04 1.28
C PRO A 12 -2.62 18.33 0.73
N PRO A 13 -3.48 18.98 -0.11
CA PRO A 13 -4.61 18.29 -0.74
C PRO A 13 -4.19 17.09 -1.60
N VAL A 14 -3.08 17.20 -2.32
CA VAL A 14 -2.55 16.10 -3.16
C VAL A 14 -2.08 14.95 -2.28
N VAL A 15 -1.38 15.25 -1.18
CA VAL A 15 -0.94 14.22 -0.22
C VAL A 15 -2.14 13.51 0.41
N ILE A 16 -3.18 14.23 0.83
CA ILE A 16 -4.39 13.63 1.40
C ILE A 16 -5.08 12.72 0.38
N ALA A 17 -5.31 13.21 -0.84
CA ALA A 17 -5.91 12.40 -1.90
C ALA A 17 -5.08 11.15 -2.22
N TYR A 18 -3.75 11.30 -2.26
CA TYR A 18 -2.82 10.19 -2.44
C TYR A 18 -2.92 9.15 -1.32
N LEU A 19 -2.93 9.57 -0.06
CA LEU A 19 -3.03 8.67 1.09
C LEU A 19 -4.37 7.92 1.10
N VAL A 20 -5.48 8.58 0.75
CA VAL A 20 -6.79 7.93 0.61
C VAL A 20 -6.76 6.88 -0.50
N ALA A 21 -6.23 7.21 -1.67
CA ALA A 21 -6.07 6.26 -2.77
C ALA A 21 -5.15 5.08 -2.38
N LEU A 22 -4.09 5.36 -1.62
CA LEU A 22 -3.16 4.34 -1.14
C LEU A 22 -3.81 3.39 -0.12
N LEU A 23 -4.68 3.89 0.76
CA LEU A 23 -5.47 3.06 1.68
C LEU A 23 -6.48 2.20 0.92
N ALA A 24 -7.15 2.75 -0.09
CA ALA A 24 -8.05 1.99 -0.96
C ALA A 24 -7.30 0.86 -1.69
N LEU A 25 -6.10 1.15 -2.21
CA LEU A 25 -5.21 0.16 -2.81
C LEU A 25 -4.78 -0.91 -1.78
N GLY A 26 -4.41 -0.50 -0.57
CA GLY A 26 -4.06 -1.42 0.51
C GLY A 26 -5.20 -2.39 0.83
N ALA A 27 -6.43 -1.89 0.95
CA ALA A 27 -7.62 -2.71 1.15
C ALA A 27 -7.88 -3.66 -0.03
N HIS A 28 -7.73 -3.17 -1.27
CA HIS A 28 -7.85 -3.98 -2.48
C HIS A 28 -6.82 -5.12 -2.53
N LEU A 29 -5.55 -4.83 -2.23
CA LEU A 29 -4.48 -5.82 -2.20
C LEU A 29 -4.68 -6.85 -1.10
N TYR A 30 -5.07 -6.41 0.10
CA TYR A 30 -5.40 -7.34 1.19
C TYR A 30 -6.50 -8.31 0.74
N HIS A 31 -7.63 -7.78 0.26
CA HIS A 31 -8.74 -8.61 -0.21
C HIS A 31 -8.35 -9.53 -1.37
N GLY A 32 -7.72 -8.97 -2.39
CA GLY A 32 -7.33 -9.67 -3.62
C GLY A 32 -6.36 -10.80 -3.32
N LEU A 33 -5.31 -10.55 -2.53
CA LEU A 33 -4.26 -11.54 -2.33
C LEU A 33 -4.76 -12.80 -1.62
N TRP A 34 -5.57 -12.68 -0.56
CA TRP A 34 -6.12 -13.88 0.09
C TRP A 34 -7.20 -14.56 -0.76
N SER A 35 -7.98 -13.79 -1.53
CA SER A 35 -9.06 -14.30 -2.40
C SER A 35 -8.50 -15.03 -3.63
N SER A 36 -7.46 -14.49 -4.27
CA SER A 36 -6.78 -15.10 -5.42
C SER A 36 -6.19 -16.46 -5.09
N CYS A 37 -5.67 -16.64 -3.88
CA CYS A 37 -5.24 -17.97 -3.46
C CYS A 37 -6.40 -18.99 -3.53
N GLN A 38 -7.67 -18.58 -3.32
CA GLN A 38 -8.82 -19.48 -3.39
C GLN A 38 -9.15 -19.83 -4.84
N THR A 39 -9.15 -18.81 -5.71
CA THR A 39 -9.38 -18.97 -7.15
C THR A 39 -8.34 -19.86 -7.82
N LEU A 40 -7.07 -19.73 -7.40
CA LEU A 40 -5.96 -20.52 -7.94
C LEU A 40 -5.86 -21.94 -7.34
N GLY A 41 -6.80 -22.34 -6.49
CA GLY A 41 -6.80 -23.68 -5.88
C GLY A 41 -5.76 -23.88 -4.77
N LEU A 42 -5.09 -22.82 -4.31
CA LEU A 42 -4.16 -22.84 -3.16
C LEU A 42 -4.92 -22.86 -1.82
N ASN A 43 -5.99 -23.65 -1.74
CA ASN A 43 -6.79 -23.88 -0.54
C ASN A 43 -6.34 -25.21 0.08
N HIS A 44 -5.63 -25.14 1.21
CA HIS A 44 -5.27 -26.34 1.97
C HIS A 44 -5.44 -26.05 3.46
N PRO A 45 -6.14 -26.90 4.26
CA PRO A 45 -6.34 -26.67 5.69
C PRO A 45 -5.06 -26.36 6.48
N LYS A 46 -3.91 -26.92 6.07
CA LYS A 46 -2.61 -26.62 6.67
C LYS A 46 -2.13 -25.18 6.44
N TYR A 47 -2.43 -24.57 5.30
CA TYR A 47 -1.92 -23.23 4.92
C TYR A 47 -2.99 -22.14 4.89
N ASN A 48 -4.28 -22.50 5.02
CA ASN A 48 -5.38 -21.55 4.98
C ASN A 48 -5.29 -20.46 6.05
N HIS A 49 -4.72 -20.78 7.21
CA HIS A 49 -4.52 -19.81 8.29
C HIS A 49 -3.46 -18.74 7.96
N LEU A 50 -2.53 -19.00 7.03
CA LEU A 50 -1.45 -18.07 6.66
C LEU A 50 -1.84 -17.04 5.60
N ARG A 51 -2.93 -17.25 4.86
CA ARG A 51 -3.27 -16.43 3.69
C ARG A 51 -3.64 -14.99 4.08
N ARG A 52 -4.42 -14.84 5.16
CA ARG A 52 -4.80 -13.53 5.70
C ARG A 52 -3.62 -12.76 6.29
N PRO A 53 -2.76 -13.33 7.18
CA PRO A 53 -1.63 -12.59 7.72
C PRO A 53 -0.59 -12.25 6.64
N ILE A 54 -0.36 -13.12 5.65
CA ILE A 54 0.52 -12.79 4.52
C ILE A 54 -0.08 -11.64 3.70
N ALA A 55 -1.38 -11.71 3.37
CA ALA A 55 -2.06 -10.63 2.65
C ALA A 55 -2.00 -9.29 3.41
N LEU A 56 -2.16 -9.33 4.73
CA LEU A 56 -2.05 -8.15 5.58
C LEU A 56 -0.62 -7.60 5.60
N ALA A 57 0.38 -8.45 5.74
CA ALA A 57 1.79 -8.05 5.74
C ALA A 57 2.18 -7.37 4.42
N VAL A 58 1.79 -7.95 3.29
CA VAL A 58 2.04 -7.38 1.96
C VAL A 58 1.32 -6.04 1.79
N ALA A 59 0.04 -5.96 2.15
CA ALA A 59 -0.72 -4.71 2.07
C ALA A 59 -0.12 -3.61 2.96
N ALA A 60 0.23 -3.94 4.20
CA ALA A 60 0.84 -3.02 5.16
C ALA A 60 2.21 -2.53 4.68
N LEU A 61 3.07 -3.43 4.17
CA LEU A 61 4.37 -3.07 3.62
C LEU A 61 4.24 -2.05 2.48
N MET A 62 3.28 -2.29 1.57
CA MET A 62 3.04 -1.40 0.45
C MET A 62 2.51 -0.04 0.92
N VAL A 63 1.50 -0.02 1.79
CA VAL A 63 0.93 1.23 2.31
C VAL A 63 1.99 2.04 3.08
N LEU A 64 2.74 1.44 3.99
CA LEU A 64 3.76 2.13 4.78
C LEU A 64 4.94 2.59 3.91
N GLY A 65 5.40 1.73 3.00
CA GLY A 65 6.48 2.03 2.07
C GLY A 65 6.14 3.23 1.19
N TYR A 66 4.98 3.23 0.54
CA TYR A 66 4.58 4.33 -0.33
C TYR A 66 4.16 5.60 0.44
N ALA A 67 3.55 5.47 1.62
CA ALA A 67 3.23 6.62 2.47
C ALA A 67 4.49 7.34 2.98
N SER A 68 5.61 6.62 3.13
CA SER A 68 6.87 7.23 3.56
C SER A 68 7.39 8.31 2.61
N ILE A 69 7.06 8.22 1.30
CA ILE A 69 7.54 9.16 0.27
C ILE A 69 6.97 10.57 0.48
N PRO A 70 5.64 10.81 0.45
CA PRO A 70 5.08 12.13 0.69
C PRO A 70 5.41 12.64 2.09
N VAL A 71 5.46 11.76 3.10
CA VAL A 71 5.85 12.14 4.46
C VAL A 71 7.29 12.66 4.49
N ALA A 72 8.23 11.99 3.82
CA ALA A 72 9.61 12.46 3.74
C ALA A 72 9.76 13.79 2.98
N VAL A 73 8.93 14.03 1.96
CA VAL A 73 8.88 15.33 1.25
C VAL A 73 8.32 16.42 2.15
N MET A 74 7.24 16.14 2.90
CA MET A 74 6.63 17.11 3.84
C MET A 74 7.56 17.45 5.00
N LEU A 75 8.34 16.49 5.50
CA LEU A 75 9.35 16.70 6.54
C LEU A 75 10.63 17.37 6.00
N GLY A 76 10.74 17.58 4.69
CA GLY A 76 11.90 18.22 4.06
C GLY A 76 13.18 17.38 4.07
N LEU A 77 13.05 16.07 4.31
CA LEU A 77 14.14 15.08 4.23
C LEU A 77 14.52 14.78 2.76
N VAL A 78 13.57 14.95 1.85
CA VAL A 78 13.73 14.81 0.39
C VAL A 78 13.40 16.15 -0.26
N ARG A 79 14.31 16.66 -1.10
CA ARG A 79 14.22 17.99 -1.73
C ARG A 79 14.63 17.98 -3.19
#